data_AF-A0A846BUC5-F1
#
_entry.id   AF-A0A846BUC5-F1
#
_cell.length_a   1.000
_cell.length_b   1.000
_cell.length_c   1.000
_cell.angle_alpha   90.00
_cell.angle_beta   90.00
_cell.angle_gamma   90.00
#
_symmetry.space_group_name_H-M   'P 1'
#
loop_
_entity.id
_entity.type
_entity.pdbx_description
1 polymer ?
#
loop_
_entity_poly.entity_id
_entity_poly.type
_entity_poly.pdbx_seq_one_letter_code
_entity_poly.pdbx_strand_id
1 'polypeptide(L)'
;MNTYTDIFNEYCNQVFPSQEKYYDWYRESDSLRSAIKKAFLSEDLQKKVHPHQYRVGRQRLEQAAAIALEHFDAISDIHFDNFNQIHQFVQSVAAEVSGFGSLAVYDVALRIAKYQNCDLKEVHLHAGVTVGARAMGFEVKDGDILQVEQFPKPFKQLSGDHLENLLCIYKNRLADASAQGGKPCIR
;
A
#
# COMPACT_ATOMS: atom_id res chain seq x y z
N MET A 1 -1.59 -20.50 -19.97
CA MET A 1 -2.81 -20.44 -19.12
C MET A 1 -2.73 -19.13 -18.37
N ASN A 2 -3.59 -18.18 -18.73
CA ASN A 2 -3.56 -16.78 -18.24
C ASN A 2 -4.83 -16.42 -17.46
N THR A 3 -5.55 -17.40 -16.89
CA THR A 3 -6.79 -17.11 -16.15
C THR A 3 -6.52 -16.26 -14.91
N TYR A 4 -7.55 -15.62 -14.34
CA TYR A 4 -7.41 -14.92 -13.06
C TYR A 4 -6.92 -15.84 -11.93
N THR A 5 -7.29 -17.12 -11.95
CA THR A 5 -6.77 -18.11 -10.99
C THR A 5 -5.28 -18.35 -11.18
N ASP A 6 -4.80 -18.46 -12.42
CA ASP A 6 -3.37 -18.63 -12.70
C ASP A 6 -2.56 -17.42 -12.23
N ILE A 7 -3.03 -16.21 -12.55
CA ILE A 7 -2.40 -14.95 -12.15
C ILE A 7 -2.36 -14.83 -10.62
N PHE A 8 -3.47 -15.13 -9.95
CA PHE A 8 -3.55 -15.10 -8.49
C PHE A 8 -2.58 -16.10 -7.85
N ASN A 9 -2.58 -17.36 -8.29
CA ASN A 9 -1.69 -18.37 -7.74
C ASN A 9 -0.22 -18.02 -7.94
N GLU A 10 0.12 -17.48 -9.11
CA GLU A 10 1.47 -17.01 -9.40
C GLU A 10 1.87 -15.84 -8.49
N TYR A 11 0.99 -14.86 -8.31
CA TYR A 11 1.20 -13.75 -7.38
C TYR A 11 1.44 -14.26 -5.95
N CYS A 12 0.58 -15.16 -5.47
CA CYS A 12 0.69 -15.78 -4.14
C CYS A 12 1.98 -16.57 -3.95
N ASN A 13 2.52 -17.20 -5.00
CA ASN A 13 3.72 -18.01 -4.92
C ASN A 13 5.02 -17.19 -5.10
N GLN A 14 4.99 -16.13 -5.92
CA GLN A 14 6.21 -15.43 -6.33
C GLN A 14 6.37 -14.05 -5.69
N VAL A 15 5.27 -13.28 -5.58
CA VAL A 15 5.33 -11.88 -5.15
C VAL A 15 4.95 -11.77 -3.68
N PHE A 16 3.82 -12.37 -3.29
CA PHE A 16 3.26 -12.27 -1.95
C PHE A 16 4.27 -12.60 -0.84
N PRO A 17 5.05 -13.70 -0.88
CA PRO A 17 5.97 -14.03 0.21
C PRO A 17 7.09 -13.01 0.37
N SER A 18 7.58 -12.46 -0.76
CA SER A 18 8.62 -11.44 -0.74
C SER A 18 8.13 -10.11 -0.17
N GLN A 19 6.89 -9.73 -0.51
CA GLN A 19 6.26 -8.51 -0.03
C GLN A 19 5.89 -8.62 1.45
N GLU A 20 5.40 -9.77 1.89
CA GLU A 20 5.10 -10.03 3.30
C GLU A 20 6.37 -10.03 4.15
N LYS A 21 7.47 -10.64 3.68
CA LYS A 21 8.77 -10.54 4.36
C LYS A 21 9.26 -9.09 4.50
N TYR A 22 8.93 -8.24 3.53
CA TYR A 22 9.18 -6.80 3.64
C TYR A 22 8.31 -6.15 4.71
N TYR A 23 7.03 -6.52 4.82
CA TYR A 23 6.14 -6.00 5.85
C TYR A 23 6.43 -6.53 7.26
N ASP A 24 7.00 -7.73 7.38
CA ASP A 24 7.43 -8.31 8.66
C ASP A 24 8.38 -7.38 9.40
N TRP A 25 9.26 -6.69 8.66
CA TRP A 25 10.11 -5.65 9.24
C TRP A 25 9.28 -4.58 9.95
N TYR A 26 8.17 -4.10 9.39
CA TYR A 26 7.36 -3.07 10.07
C TYR A 26 6.50 -3.65 11.19
N ARG A 27 6.02 -4.89 11.05
CA ARG A 27 5.31 -5.63 12.11
C ARG A 27 6.17 -5.83 13.35
N GLU A 28 7.45 -6.13 13.16
CA GLU A 28 8.44 -6.34 14.21
C GLU A 28 8.96 -4.99 14.75
N SER A 29 8.10 -4.28 15.46
CA SER A 29 8.45 -3.06 16.20
C SER A 29 8.06 -3.18 17.67
N ASP A 30 8.92 -2.72 18.58
CA ASP A 30 8.70 -2.88 20.03
C ASP A 30 7.47 -2.11 20.56
N SER A 31 7.03 -1.09 19.84
CA SER A 31 5.90 -0.24 20.20
C SER A 31 5.33 0.48 18.97
N LEU A 32 4.12 1.02 19.08
CA LEU A 32 3.51 1.87 18.05
C LEU A 32 4.38 3.09 17.75
N ARG A 33 4.97 3.69 18.79
CA ARG A 33 5.92 4.80 18.65
C ARG A 33 7.13 4.42 17.80
N SER A 34 7.72 3.25 18.06
CA SER A 34 8.82 2.71 17.26
C SER A 34 8.39 2.41 15.83
N ALA A 35 7.19 1.86 15.63
CA ALA A 35 6.64 1.56 14.31
C ALA A 35 6.42 2.84 13.48
N ILE A 36 5.88 3.90 14.08
CA ILE A 36 5.72 5.22 13.44
C ILE A 36 7.07 5.75 13.00
N LYS A 37 8.05 5.81 13.91
CA LYS A 37 9.40 6.26 13.58
C LYS A 37 9.97 5.49 12.38
N LYS A 38 9.89 4.16 12.45
CA LYS A 38 10.40 3.23 11.42
C LYS A 38 9.71 3.43 10.07
N ALA A 39 8.39 3.62 10.08
CA ALA A 39 7.61 3.88 8.88
C ALA A 39 8.03 5.19 8.20
N PHE A 40 8.16 6.29 8.96
CA PHE A 40 8.57 7.60 8.43
C PHE A 40 10.01 7.61 7.92
N LEU A 41 10.94 6.95 8.63
CA LEU A 41 12.31 6.79 8.13
C LEU A 41 12.36 5.97 6.82
N SER A 42 11.33 5.17 6.55
CA SER A 42 11.20 4.34 5.36
C SER A 42 12.40 3.40 5.18
N GLU A 43 12.95 2.93 6.30
CA GLU A 43 14.14 2.07 6.31
C GLU A 43 13.76 0.59 6.17
N ASP A 44 14.66 -0.20 5.59
CA ASP A 44 14.61 -1.67 5.55
C ASP A 44 15.41 -2.31 6.71
N LEU A 45 15.51 -3.64 6.72
CA LEU A 45 16.29 -4.43 7.69
C LEU A 45 17.78 -4.02 7.75
N GLN A 46 18.32 -3.38 6.72
CA GLN A 46 19.70 -2.92 6.63
C GLN A 46 19.82 -1.41 6.94
N LYS A 47 18.75 -0.76 7.42
CA LYS A 47 18.64 0.69 7.62
C LYS A 47 18.86 1.51 6.34
N LYS A 48 18.58 0.92 5.19
CA LYS A 48 18.59 1.62 3.90
C LYS A 48 17.20 2.17 3.64
N VAL A 49 17.16 3.40 3.13
CA VAL A 49 15.91 4.02 2.68
C VAL A 49 15.31 3.18 1.55
N HIS A 50 13.99 3.01 1.55
CA HIS A 50 13.29 2.29 0.51
C HIS A 50 13.44 3.01 -0.84
N PRO A 51 13.66 2.31 -1.97
CA PRO A 51 13.84 2.95 -3.27
C PRO A 51 12.72 3.91 -3.67
N HIS A 52 11.46 3.61 -3.30
CA HIS A 52 10.31 4.51 -3.54
C HIS A 52 10.43 5.86 -2.83
N GLN A 53 11.28 5.96 -1.80
CA GLN A 53 11.45 7.13 -0.94
C GLN A 53 12.77 7.88 -1.18
N TYR A 54 13.60 7.42 -2.11
CA TYR A 54 14.86 8.09 -2.47
C TYR A 54 14.68 9.54 -2.89
N ARG A 55 13.57 9.86 -3.58
CA ARG A 55 13.29 11.22 -4.04
C ARG A 55 12.84 12.17 -2.91
N VAL A 56 12.27 11.64 -1.82
CA VAL A 56 11.97 12.44 -0.63
C VAL A 56 13.28 12.87 0.03
N GLY A 57 14.22 11.94 0.12
CA GLY A 57 15.57 12.18 0.63
C GLY A 57 15.66 12.04 2.15
N ARG A 58 16.79 11.50 2.61
CA ARG A 58 17.00 11.08 4.00
C ARG A 58 16.70 12.18 5.03
N GLN A 59 17.18 13.40 4.78
CA GLN A 59 16.97 14.52 5.70
C GLN A 59 15.49 14.84 5.91
N ARG A 60 14.67 14.76 4.85
CA ARG A 60 13.22 15.00 4.96
C ARG A 60 12.51 13.86 5.67
N LEU A 61 12.93 12.62 5.45
CA LEU A 61 12.40 11.46 6.16
C LEU A 61 12.70 11.54 7.67
N GLU A 62 13.91 11.96 8.04
CA GLU A 62 14.32 12.19 9.43
C GLU A 62 13.53 13.35 10.07
N GLN A 63 13.32 14.45 9.34
CA GLN A 63 12.47 15.56 9.78
C GLN A 63 11.02 15.12 9.99
N ALA A 64 10.43 14.40 9.03
CA ALA A 64 9.07 13.89 9.13
C ALA A 64 8.92 12.91 10.29
N ALA A 65 9.91 12.05 10.52
CA ALA A 65 9.92 11.14 11.67
C ALA A 65 9.95 11.88 13.01
N ALA A 66 10.70 12.99 13.11
CA ALA A 66 10.73 13.80 14.34
C ALA A 66 9.36 14.44 14.60
N ILE A 67 8.78 15.11 13.60
CA ILE A 67 7.45 15.74 13.71
C ILE A 67 6.38 14.71 14.05
N ALA A 68 6.40 13.54 13.40
CA ALA A 68 5.47 12.46 13.70
C ALA A 68 5.52 12.01 15.16
N LEU A 69 6.72 11.94 15.75
CA LEU A 69 6.87 11.57 17.15
C LEU A 69 6.40 12.69 18.09
N GLU A 70 6.62 13.95 17.75
CA GLU A 70 6.08 15.09 18.50
C GLU A 70 4.53 15.07 18.49
N HIS A 71 3.91 14.83 17.33
CA HIS A 71 2.46 14.70 17.22
C HIS A 71 1.94 13.51 18.01
N PHE A 72 2.62 12.36 17.91
CA PHE A 72 2.27 11.16 18.65
C PHE A 72 2.35 11.38 20.17
N ASP A 73 3.44 12.00 20.66
CA ASP A 73 3.67 12.23 22.08
C ASP A 73 2.75 13.33 22.65
N ALA A 74 2.24 14.25 21.82
CA ALA A 74 1.28 15.28 22.21
C ALA A 74 -0.17 14.76 22.37
N ILE A 75 -0.50 13.61 21.79
CA ILE A 75 -1.83 13.01 21.85
C ILE A 75 -1.82 11.93 22.93
N SER A 76 -2.44 12.23 24.08
CA SER A 76 -2.70 11.23 25.12
C SER A 76 -3.59 10.12 24.54
N ASP A 77 -3.10 8.88 24.56
CA ASP A 77 -3.81 7.67 24.12
C ASP A 77 -4.14 7.58 22.61
N ILE A 78 -3.21 7.96 21.74
CA ILE A 78 -3.37 7.71 20.31
C ILE A 78 -3.48 6.20 20.00
N HIS A 79 -4.61 5.83 19.40
CA HIS A 79 -4.87 4.52 18.82
C HIS A 79 -5.45 4.73 17.42
N PHE A 80 -5.19 3.79 16.51
CA PHE A 80 -5.77 3.85 15.17
C PHE A 80 -6.71 2.67 14.96
N ASP A 81 -7.99 2.96 14.84
CA ASP A 81 -9.06 1.97 14.61
C ASP A 81 -9.06 1.45 13.17
N ASN A 82 -8.53 2.24 12.23
CA ASN A 82 -8.59 1.94 10.80
C ASN A 82 -7.51 2.67 10.00
N PHE A 83 -7.33 2.23 8.75
CA PHE A 83 -6.38 2.81 7.81
C PHE A 83 -6.58 4.31 7.58
N ASN A 84 -7.82 4.79 7.53
CA ASN A 84 -8.09 6.20 7.29
C ASN A 84 -7.55 7.10 8.41
N GLN A 85 -7.67 6.70 9.68
CA GLN A 85 -7.07 7.44 10.79
C GLN A 85 -5.54 7.47 10.70
N ILE A 86 -4.90 6.34 10.32
CA ILE A 86 -3.45 6.28 10.08
C ILE A 86 -3.07 7.24 8.96
N HIS A 87 -3.80 7.20 7.85
CA HIS A 87 -3.53 8.02 6.68
C HIS A 87 -3.69 9.52 6.99
N GLN A 88 -4.73 9.91 7.74
CA GLN A 88 -4.93 11.28 8.21
C GLN A 88 -3.80 11.76 9.14
N PHE A 89 -3.33 10.90 10.04
CA PHE A 89 -2.17 11.21 10.87
C PHE A 89 -0.92 11.45 10.02
N VAL A 90 -0.63 10.57 9.06
CA VAL A 90 0.53 10.75 8.17
C VAL A 90 0.39 11.99 7.30
N GLN A 91 -0.82 12.29 6.80
CA GLN A 91 -1.10 13.53 6.07
C GLN A 91 -0.82 14.77 6.91
N SER A 92 -1.19 14.77 8.19
CA SER A 92 -0.93 15.90 9.09
C SER A 92 0.57 16.20 9.20
N VAL A 93 1.40 15.16 9.35
CA VAL A 93 2.86 15.28 9.41
C VAL A 93 3.42 15.74 8.07
N ALA A 94 2.93 15.17 6.97
CA ALA A 94 3.40 15.48 5.62
C ALA A 94 3.11 16.94 5.22
N ALA A 95 2.02 17.53 5.71
CA ALA A 95 1.69 18.94 5.47
C ALA A 95 2.75 19.91 6.03
N GLU A 96 3.53 19.46 7.03
CA GLU A 96 4.60 20.25 7.65
C GLU A 96 5.97 20.01 7.02
N VAL A 97 6.08 19.06 6.08
CA VAL A 97 7.34 18.69 5.44
C VAL A 97 7.25 18.91 3.93
N SER A 98 7.86 20.00 3.46
CA SER A 98 7.92 20.31 2.03
C SER A 98 8.61 19.19 1.24
N GLY A 99 7.96 18.71 0.18
CA GLY A 99 8.46 17.62 -0.67
C GLY A 99 8.03 16.22 -0.23
N PHE A 100 7.16 16.10 0.77
CA PHE A 100 6.56 14.83 1.18
C PHE A 100 5.25 14.58 0.40
N GLY A 101 5.39 13.96 -0.78
CA GLY A 101 4.26 13.76 -1.71
C GLY A 101 3.25 12.70 -1.29
N SER A 102 2.10 12.65 -1.96
CA SER A 102 1.00 11.70 -1.68
C SER A 102 1.41 10.23 -1.71
N LEU A 103 2.34 9.85 -2.59
CA LEU A 103 2.88 8.49 -2.61
C LEU A 103 3.64 8.16 -1.32
N ALA A 104 4.43 9.10 -0.79
CA ALA A 104 5.14 8.92 0.46
C ALA A 104 4.17 8.82 1.65
N VAL A 105 3.12 9.64 1.65
CA VAL A 105 2.04 9.57 2.64
C VAL A 105 1.41 8.18 2.67
N TYR A 106 0.99 7.67 1.52
CA TYR A 106 0.36 6.36 1.44
C TYR A 106 1.31 5.23 1.86
N ASP A 107 2.54 5.24 1.34
CA ASP A 107 3.58 4.27 1.69
C ASP A 107 3.86 4.21 3.20
N VAL A 108 3.96 5.37 3.87
CA VAL A 108 4.18 5.45 5.31
C VAL A 108 2.95 4.99 6.09
N ALA A 109 1.76 5.39 5.66
CA ALA A 109 0.50 4.94 6.28
C ALA A 109 0.36 3.41 6.19
N LEU A 110 0.69 2.82 5.04
CA LEU A 110 0.69 1.38 4.83
C LEU A 110 1.65 0.67 5.79
N ARG A 111 2.87 1.18 5.99
CA ARG A 111 3.84 0.60 6.94
C ARG A 111 3.33 0.61 8.38
N ILE A 112 2.69 1.69 8.82
CA ILE A 112 2.06 1.78 10.14
C ILE A 112 0.86 0.82 10.24
N ALA A 113 0.06 0.71 9.17
CA ALA A 113 -1.07 -0.21 9.11
C ALA A 113 -0.65 -1.67 9.25
N LYS A 114 0.49 -2.06 8.65
CA LYS A 114 1.04 -3.41 8.82
C LYS A 114 1.42 -3.71 10.27
N TYR A 115 2.01 -2.75 10.99
CA TYR A 115 2.26 -2.90 12.42
C TYR A 115 0.98 -3.13 13.23
N GLN A 116 -0.09 -2.40 12.92
CA GLN A 116 -1.36 -2.49 13.63
C GLN A 116 -2.27 -3.63 13.15
N ASN A 117 -1.83 -4.43 12.17
CA ASN A 117 -2.65 -5.45 11.53
C ASN A 117 -3.98 -4.89 10.99
N CYS A 118 -3.98 -3.63 10.53
CA CYS A 118 -5.15 -3.04 9.88
C CYS A 118 -5.34 -3.66 8.51
N ASP A 119 -6.55 -4.14 8.24
CA ASP A 119 -6.93 -4.73 6.97
C ASP A 119 -7.19 -3.62 5.93
N LEU A 120 -6.43 -3.59 4.84
CA LEU A 120 -6.66 -2.64 3.75
C LEU A 120 -7.75 -3.17 2.83
N LYS A 121 -8.91 -2.51 2.87
CA LYS A 121 -10.07 -2.79 2.00
C LYS A 121 -10.13 -1.90 0.76
N GLU A 122 -9.14 -1.04 0.59
CA GLU A 122 -9.08 -0.04 -0.47
C GLU A 122 -7.84 -0.25 -1.33
N VAL A 123 -8.00 -0.17 -2.66
CA VAL A 123 -6.96 -0.24 -3.67
C VAL A 123 -6.76 1.16 -4.25
N HIS A 124 -5.62 1.77 -3.98
CA HIS A 124 -5.29 3.12 -4.46
C HIS A 124 -4.69 3.05 -5.86
N LEU A 125 -5.31 3.74 -6.83
CA LEU A 125 -4.91 3.65 -8.23
C LEU A 125 -3.85 4.69 -8.59
N HIS A 126 -2.59 4.26 -8.64
CA HIS A 126 -1.54 5.00 -9.35
C HIS A 126 -1.38 4.49 -10.78
N ALA A 127 -0.59 5.19 -11.60
CA ALA A 127 -0.49 4.96 -13.05
C ALA A 127 -0.40 3.48 -13.46
N GLY A 128 0.43 2.67 -12.78
CA GLY A 128 0.58 1.25 -13.11
C GLY A 128 -0.65 0.41 -12.75
N VAL A 129 -1.29 0.73 -11.62
CA VAL A 129 -2.47 0.05 -11.08
C VAL A 129 -3.70 0.43 -11.87
N THR A 130 -3.83 1.69 -12.27
CA THR A 130 -4.90 2.18 -13.16
C THR A 130 -4.92 1.40 -14.46
N VAL A 131 -3.75 1.13 -15.06
CA VAL A 131 -3.65 0.31 -16.29
C VAL A 131 -4.16 -1.11 -16.02
N GLY A 132 -3.76 -1.74 -14.91
CA GLY A 132 -4.25 -3.06 -14.53
C GLY A 132 -5.76 -3.10 -14.27
N ALA A 133 -6.30 -2.10 -13.58
CA ALA A 133 -7.73 -1.99 -13.30
C ALA A 133 -8.54 -1.80 -14.60
N ARG A 134 -8.09 -0.92 -15.49
CA ARG A 134 -8.72 -0.74 -16.82
C ARG A 134 -8.66 -2.01 -17.66
N ALA A 135 -7.56 -2.76 -17.60
CA ALA A 135 -7.42 -4.04 -18.28
C ALA A 135 -8.47 -5.08 -17.79
N MET A 136 -8.91 -4.98 -16.54
CA MET A 136 -10.01 -5.78 -16.00
C MET A 136 -11.41 -5.27 -16.34
N GLY A 137 -11.52 -4.06 -16.93
CA GLY A 137 -12.78 -3.45 -17.34
C GLY A 137 -13.33 -2.39 -16.38
N PHE A 138 -12.53 -1.90 -15.42
CA PHE A 138 -12.93 -0.78 -14.57
C PHE A 138 -12.80 0.56 -15.31
N GLU A 139 -13.81 1.43 -15.19
CA GLU A 139 -13.78 2.80 -15.67
C GLU A 139 -13.22 3.74 -14.59
N VAL A 140 -11.90 3.89 -14.56
CA VAL A 140 -11.16 4.60 -13.50
C VAL A 140 -10.03 5.47 -14.04
N LYS A 141 -9.53 6.40 -13.23
CA LYS A 141 -8.38 7.27 -13.48
C LYS A 141 -7.37 7.23 -12.33
N ASP A 142 -6.18 7.77 -12.58
CA ASP A 142 -5.15 7.92 -11.55
C ASP A 142 -5.67 8.77 -10.38
N GLY A 143 -5.46 8.28 -9.17
CA GLY A 143 -5.94 8.85 -7.92
C GLY A 143 -7.28 8.30 -7.44
N ASP A 144 -8.00 7.52 -8.24
CA ASP A 144 -9.22 6.85 -7.79
C ASP A 144 -8.91 5.74 -6.77
N ILE A 145 -9.94 5.35 -6.02
CA ILE A 145 -9.89 4.26 -5.04
C ILE A 145 -10.98 3.23 -5.41
N LEU A 146 -10.60 1.95 -5.42
CA LEU A 146 -11.53 0.83 -5.56
C LEU A 146 -11.60 0.03 -4.27
N GLN A 147 -12.80 -0.42 -3.89
CA GLN A 147 -12.97 -1.36 -2.79
C GLN A 147 -12.59 -2.77 -3.24
N VAL A 148 -11.92 -3.54 -2.37
CA VAL A 148 -11.51 -4.93 -2.63
C VAL A 148 -12.70 -5.79 -3.08
N GLU A 149 -13.89 -5.52 -2.55
CA GLU A 149 -15.13 -6.22 -2.84
C GLU A 149 -15.61 -6.03 -4.29
N GLN A 150 -15.08 -5.06 -5.03
CA GLN A 150 -15.41 -4.84 -6.45
C GLN A 150 -14.66 -5.80 -7.39
N PHE A 151 -13.56 -6.40 -6.96
CA PHE A 151 -12.74 -7.29 -7.80
C PHE A 151 -13.37 -8.68 -7.96
N PRO A 152 -13.15 -9.45 -9.03
CA PRO A 152 -13.67 -10.82 -9.13
C PRO A 152 -12.94 -11.78 -8.16
N LYS A 153 -13.53 -12.95 -7.88
CA LYS A 153 -12.75 -14.06 -7.29
C LYS A 153 -11.72 -14.54 -8.34
N PRO A 154 -10.50 -14.94 -7.93
CA PRO A 154 -10.01 -15.08 -6.56
C PRO A 154 -9.45 -13.78 -5.93
N PHE A 155 -9.35 -12.69 -6.67
CA PHE A 155 -8.68 -11.45 -6.26
C PHE A 155 -9.25 -10.78 -5.00
N LYS A 156 -10.55 -10.91 -4.70
CA LYS A 156 -11.16 -10.41 -3.45
C LYS A 156 -10.52 -10.95 -2.16
N GLN A 157 -9.72 -12.01 -2.25
CA GLN A 157 -9.03 -12.61 -1.10
C GLN A 157 -7.75 -11.86 -0.70
N LEU A 158 -7.23 -11.00 -1.57
CA LEU A 158 -6.05 -10.18 -1.29
C LEU A 158 -6.47 -8.89 -0.59
N SER A 159 -5.59 -8.37 0.27
CA SER A 159 -5.73 -6.99 0.77
C SER A 159 -5.50 -5.98 -0.34
N GLY A 160 -5.91 -4.74 -0.10
CA GLY A 160 -5.84 -3.64 -1.04
C GLY A 160 -4.43 -3.41 -1.60
N ASP A 161 -3.40 -3.46 -0.75
CA ASP A 161 -2.00 -3.30 -1.14
C ASP A 161 -1.44 -4.48 -1.96
N HIS A 162 -1.94 -5.71 -1.72
CA HIS A 162 -1.59 -6.85 -2.56
C HIS A 162 -2.29 -6.79 -3.92
N LEU A 163 -3.53 -6.31 -3.97
CA LEU A 163 -4.23 -6.05 -5.23
C LEU A 163 -3.54 -4.97 -6.04
N GLU A 164 -3.10 -3.89 -5.39
CA GLU A 164 -2.32 -2.84 -6.02
C GLU A 164 -1.08 -3.41 -6.73
N ASN A 165 -0.28 -4.20 -6.02
CA ASN A 165 0.88 -4.88 -6.58
C ASN A 165 0.52 -5.82 -7.73
N LEU A 166 -0.52 -6.64 -7.56
CA LEU A 166 -0.98 -7.57 -8.59
C LEU A 166 -1.37 -6.82 -9.88
N LEU A 167 -2.19 -5.79 -9.76
CA LEU A 167 -2.63 -4.96 -10.89
C LEU A 167 -1.45 -4.31 -11.59
N CYS A 168 -0.48 -3.76 -10.84
CA CYS A 168 0.67 -3.08 -11.41
C CYS A 168 1.64 -4.05 -12.12
N ILE A 169 1.90 -5.22 -11.54
CA ILE A 169 2.85 -6.22 -12.08
C ILE A 169 2.23 -6.96 -13.26
N TYR A 170 0.98 -7.40 -13.14
CA TYR A 170 0.31 -8.26 -14.12
C TYR A 170 -0.54 -7.49 -15.15
N LYS A 171 -0.49 -6.14 -15.17
CA LYS A 171 -1.29 -5.29 -16.08
C LYS A 171 -1.36 -5.77 -17.53
N ASN A 172 -0.23 -6.22 -18.09
CA ASN A 172 -0.18 -6.70 -19.48
C ASN A 172 -0.94 -8.02 -19.66
N ARG A 173 -0.84 -8.94 -18.70
CA ARG A 173 -1.55 -10.24 -18.74
C ARG A 173 -3.03 -10.10 -18.42
N LEU A 174 -3.40 -9.12 -17.60
CA LEU A 174 -4.81 -8.80 -17.33
C LEU A 174 -5.52 -8.28 -18.59
N ALA A 175 -4.77 -7.66 -19.51
CA ALA A 175 -5.31 -7.16 -20.78
C ALA A 175 -5.56 -8.29 -21.80
N ASP A 176 -4.95 -9.47 -21.63
CA ASP A 176 -5.15 -10.59 -22.53
C ASP A 176 -6.57 -11.14 -22.43
N ALA A 177 -7.25 -11.28 -23.57
CA ALA A 177 -8.63 -11.79 -23.63
C ALA A 177 -8.77 -13.21 -23.04
N SER A 178 -7.70 -14.01 -23.03
CA SER A 178 -7.69 -15.35 -22.42
C SER A 178 -7.73 -15.33 -20.89
N ALA A 179 -7.39 -14.20 -20.25
CA ALA A 179 -7.53 -14.01 -18.82
C ALA A 179 -8.98 -13.78 -18.39
N GLN A 180 -9.82 -13.30 -19.30
CA GLN A 180 -11.17 -12.81 -19.05
C GLN A 180 -12.27 -13.87 -19.19
N GLY A 181 -11.91 -15.16 -19.29
CA GLY A 181 -12.83 -16.30 -19.47
C GLY A 181 -13.84 -16.55 -18.35
N GLY A 182 -14.07 -15.58 -17.46
CA GLY A 182 -15.04 -15.64 -16.37
C GLY A 182 -15.67 -14.28 -16.03
N LYS A 183 -15.76 -13.32 -16.96
CA LYS A 183 -16.52 -12.08 -16.72
C LYS A 183 -17.99 -12.41 -16.42
N PRO A 184 -18.53 -12.13 -15.22
CA PRO A 184 -19.97 -12.00 -15.08
C PRO A 184 -20.36 -10.75 -15.86
N CYS A 185 -21.31 -10.88 -16.78
CA CYS A 185 -22.01 -9.71 -17.31
C CYS A 185 -22.70 -9.03 -16.12
N ILE A 186 -22.11 -7.97 -15.59
CA ILE A 186 -22.81 -7.05 -14.70
C ILE A 186 -23.29 -5.93 -15.62
N ARG A 187 -24.61 -5.93 -15.83
CA ARG A 187 -25.37 -4.91 -16.55
C ARG A 187 -25.75 -3.79 -15.59
#